data_AF-A0A812J6T2-F1
#
_entry.id   AF-A0A812J6T2-F1
#
_cell.length_a   1.000
_cell.length_b   1.000
_cell.length_c   1.000
_cell.angle_alpha   90.00
_cell.angle_beta   90.00
_cell.angle_gamma   90.00
#
_symmetry.space_group_name_H-M   'P 1'
#
loop_
_entity.id
_entity.type
_entity.pdbx_description
1 polymer ?
#
loop_
_entity_poly.entity_id
_entity_poly.type
_entity_poly.pdbx_seq_one_letter_code
_entity_poly.pdbx_strand_id
1 'polypeptide(L)'
;MQNLRRTVVQTNADLVLSTQWRKYPQHRQRLREALERSGIPASRIVGETPSFCGGPYCRAQEIKAFLDAHEELLDDEKRWAAVDDVNIEEQDPALMKGHFVKTDPLRGLTEERAQALVSVFAMKGKFLNDGTETLEQMGLQDGGQVIAVIKPRSAPPR
;
A
#
# COMPACT_ATOMS: atom_id res chain seq x y z
N MET A 1 -11.29 -6.74 3.25
CA MET A 1 -10.79 -5.37 3.09
C MET A 1 -10.83 -4.52 4.37
N GLN A 2 -11.46 -4.97 5.47
CA GLN A 2 -11.51 -4.18 6.72
C GLN A 2 -10.12 -3.79 7.26
N ASN A 3 -9.17 -4.73 7.25
CA ASN A 3 -7.79 -4.47 7.69
C ASN A 3 -7.09 -3.41 6.84
N LEU A 4 -7.26 -3.47 5.51
CA LEU A 4 -6.71 -2.45 4.61
C LEU A 4 -7.33 -1.07 4.91
N ARG A 5 -8.65 -1.00 5.09
CA ARG A 5 -9.33 0.26 5.44
C ARG A 5 -8.78 0.84 6.74
N ARG A 6 -8.63 0.01 7.78
CA ARG A 6 -8.07 0.47 9.06
C ARG A 6 -6.64 0.97 8.89
N THR A 7 -5.78 0.24 8.17
CA THR A 7 -4.41 0.71 7.89
C THR A 7 -4.43 2.06 7.19
N VAL A 8 -5.17 2.20 6.08
CA VAL A 8 -5.28 3.46 5.33
C VAL A 8 -5.76 4.62 6.21
N VAL A 9 -6.76 4.40 7.06
CA VAL A 9 -7.26 5.43 7.99
C VAL A 9 -6.21 5.77 9.06
N GLN A 10 -5.55 4.77 9.64
CA GLN A 10 -4.58 4.95 10.71
C GLN A 10 -3.29 5.62 10.25
N THR A 11 -2.87 5.35 9.01
CA THR A 11 -1.66 5.92 8.43
C THR A 11 -1.96 7.16 7.60
N ASN A 12 -3.23 7.45 7.29
CA ASN A 12 -3.62 8.48 6.32
C ASN A 12 -3.01 8.27 4.92
N ALA A 13 -2.72 7.02 4.56
CA ALA A 13 -1.99 6.73 3.33
C ALA A 13 -2.86 6.70 2.07
N ASP A 14 -2.27 7.17 0.98
CA ASP A 14 -2.75 7.04 -0.38
C ASP A 14 -2.29 5.71 -1.01
N LEU A 15 -2.98 5.34 -2.08
CA LEU A 15 -2.88 4.04 -2.74
C LEU A 15 -2.28 4.17 -4.12
N VAL A 16 -1.32 3.30 -4.42
CA VAL A 16 -0.78 3.11 -5.77
C VAL A 16 -1.08 1.69 -6.25
N LEU A 17 -1.64 1.58 -7.46
CA LEU A 17 -1.98 0.27 -8.02
C LEU A 17 -0.75 -0.37 -8.67
N SER A 18 -0.24 -1.44 -8.04
CA SER A 18 0.84 -2.27 -8.59
C SER A 18 0.37 -3.68 -9.00
N THR A 19 -0.94 -3.91 -8.97
CA THR A 19 -1.59 -5.21 -9.28
C THR A 19 -1.68 -5.47 -10.78
N GLN A 20 -1.78 -6.74 -11.20
CA GLN A 20 -2.12 -7.10 -12.59
C GLN A 20 -3.46 -6.49 -13.05
N TRP A 21 -4.37 -6.21 -12.11
CA TRP A 21 -5.67 -5.59 -12.41
C TRP A 21 -5.54 -4.19 -12.99
N ARG A 22 -4.42 -3.48 -12.75
CA ARG A 22 -4.17 -2.17 -13.33
C ARG A 22 -4.12 -2.19 -14.86
N LYS A 23 -3.80 -3.33 -15.47
CA LYS A 23 -3.67 -3.48 -16.92
C LYS A 23 -5.02 -3.49 -17.65
N TYR A 24 -6.13 -3.69 -16.94
CA TYR A 24 -7.44 -3.90 -17.53
C TYR A 24 -8.47 -2.93 -16.94
N PRO A 25 -9.08 -2.05 -17.76
CA PRO A 25 -10.03 -1.03 -17.28
C PRO A 25 -11.15 -1.59 -16.40
N GLN A 26 -11.75 -2.72 -16.80
CA GLN A 26 -12.82 -3.39 -16.07
C GLN A 26 -12.37 -3.91 -14.70
N HIS A 27 -11.11 -4.28 -14.54
CA HIS A 27 -10.57 -4.74 -13.26
C HIS A 27 -10.22 -3.55 -12.37
N ARG A 28 -9.68 -2.46 -12.93
CA ARG A 28 -9.52 -1.19 -12.20
C ARG A 28 -10.85 -0.70 -11.63
N GLN A 29 -11.90 -0.69 -12.45
CA GLN A 29 -13.23 -0.27 -12.02
C GLN A 29 -13.77 -1.13 -10.86
N ARG A 30 -13.69 -2.46 -10.99
CA ARG A 30 -14.08 -3.37 -9.91
C ARG A 30 -13.29 -3.17 -8.62
N LEU A 31 -12.00 -2.84 -8.72
CA LEU A 31 -11.17 -2.54 -7.56
C LEU A 31 -11.61 -1.24 -6.88
N ARG A 32 -11.88 -0.18 -7.65
CA ARG A 32 -12.40 1.09 -7.11
C ARG A 32 -13.71 0.87 -6.36
N GLU A 33 -14.67 0.19 -6.97
CA GLU A 33 -15.95 -0.14 -6.32
C GLU A 33 -15.77 -0.97 -5.05
N ALA A 34 -14.82 -1.91 -5.04
CA ALA A 34 -14.55 -2.73 -3.87
C ALA A 34 -13.93 -1.92 -2.72
N LEU A 35 -13.04 -0.96 -3.03
CA LEU A 35 -12.48 -0.02 -2.07
C LEU A 35 -13.58 0.88 -1.49
N GLU A 36 -14.43 1.46 -2.35
CA GLU A 36 -15.53 2.33 -1.94
C GLU A 36 -16.54 1.61 -1.04
N ARG A 37 -16.97 0.40 -1.43
CA ARG A 37 -17.82 -0.46 -0.59
C ARG A 37 -17.17 -0.81 0.76
N SER A 38 -15.85 -0.79 0.83
CA SER A 38 -15.10 -1.02 2.05
C SER A 38 -14.82 0.25 2.85
N GLY A 39 -15.34 1.41 2.42
CA GLY A 39 -15.15 2.69 3.08
C GLY A 39 -13.79 3.36 2.82
N ILE A 40 -13.11 2.98 1.73
CA ILE A 40 -11.90 3.66 1.23
C ILE A 40 -12.30 4.43 -0.04
N PRO A 41 -12.28 5.77 -0.03
CA PRO A 41 -12.63 6.56 -1.21
C PRO A 41 -11.71 6.23 -2.40
N ALA A 42 -12.27 6.10 -3.60
CA ALA A 42 -11.47 5.87 -4.81
C ALA A 42 -10.50 7.02 -5.12
N SER A 43 -10.75 8.22 -4.57
CA SER A 43 -9.85 9.38 -4.63
C SER A 43 -8.52 9.16 -3.91
N ARG A 44 -8.43 8.18 -3.00
CA ARG A 44 -7.16 7.77 -2.37
C ARG A 44 -6.23 7.04 -3.35
N ILE A 45 -6.70 6.64 -4.54
CA ILE A 45 -5.81 6.09 -5.56
C ILE A 45 -5.14 7.25 -6.30
N VAL A 46 -3.86 7.47 -6.00
CA VAL A 46 -3.06 8.57 -6.55
C VAL A 46 -2.27 8.19 -7.81
N GLY A 47 -2.15 6.89 -8.10
CA GLY A 47 -1.46 6.45 -9.31
C GLY A 47 -1.47 4.94 -9.54
N GLU A 48 -0.80 4.53 -10.61
CA GLU A 48 -0.54 3.13 -10.93
C GLU A 48 0.89 2.96 -11.43
N THR A 49 1.55 1.88 -11.03
CA THR A 49 2.92 1.60 -11.48
C THR A 49 2.92 1.25 -12.97
N PRO A 50 3.99 1.57 -13.73
CA PRO A 50 4.13 1.10 -15.11
C PRO A 50 4.04 -0.44 -15.19
N SER A 51 3.84 -0.97 -16.40
CA SER A 51 3.80 -2.41 -16.66
C SER A 51 4.97 -2.80 -17.55
N PHE A 52 6.04 -3.31 -16.96
CA PHE A 52 7.23 -3.74 -17.70
C PHE A 52 7.17 -5.19 -18.14
N CYS A 53 6.38 -6.05 -17.48
CA CYS A 53 6.20 -7.42 -17.93
C CYS A 53 4.82 -8.00 -17.62
N GLY A 54 4.48 -9.12 -18.28
CA GLY A 54 3.17 -9.77 -18.17
C GLY A 54 2.82 -10.29 -16.77
N GLY A 55 3.84 -10.65 -15.98
CA GLY A 55 3.68 -11.30 -14.67
C GLY A 55 4.13 -10.44 -13.47
N PRO A 56 4.28 -11.05 -12.29
CA PRO A 56 4.76 -10.35 -11.09
C PRO A 56 6.27 -10.17 -11.03
N TYR A 57 7.05 -10.71 -11.97
CA TYR A 57 8.51 -10.76 -11.91
C TYR A 57 9.22 -9.41 -11.96
N CYS A 58 8.55 -8.37 -12.46
CA CYS A 58 9.11 -7.02 -12.56
C CYS A 58 8.47 -6.05 -11.56
N ARG A 59 7.71 -6.56 -10.58
CA ARG A 59 6.94 -5.74 -9.64
C ARG A 59 7.83 -4.74 -8.91
N ALA A 60 8.99 -5.19 -8.45
CA ALA A 60 9.93 -4.32 -7.75
C ALA A 60 10.45 -3.20 -8.66
N GLN A 61 10.80 -3.52 -9.90
CA GLN A 61 11.22 -2.52 -10.89
C GLN A 61 10.10 -1.54 -11.25
N GLU A 62 8.86 -2.01 -11.37
CA GLU A 62 7.69 -1.18 -11.64
C GLU A 62 7.41 -0.21 -10.48
N ILE A 63 7.53 -0.69 -9.24
CA ILE A 63 7.42 0.15 -8.04
C ILE A 63 8.56 1.17 -8.01
N LYS A 64 9.81 0.74 -8.24
CA LYS A 64 10.96 1.64 -8.29
C LYS A 64 10.74 2.78 -9.29
N ALA A 65 10.35 2.44 -10.52
CA ALA A 65 10.12 3.42 -11.57
C ALA A 65 8.98 4.38 -11.22
N PHE A 66 7.96 3.92 -10.49
CA PHE A 66 6.92 4.81 -9.99
C PHE A 66 7.47 5.77 -8.93
N LEU A 67 8.20 5.26 -7.93
CA LEU A 67 8.78 6.07 -6.85
C LEU A 67 9.77 7.11 -7.39
N ASP A 68 10.66 6.72 -8.31
CA ASP A 68 11.63 7.62 -8.94
C ASP A 68 10.94 8.75 -9.72
N ALA A 69 9.77 8.48 -10.32
CA ALA A 69 9.03 9.43 -11.14
C ALA A 69 8.05 10.30 -10.35
N HIS A 70 7.81 9.99 -9.08
CA HIS A 70 6.83 10.65 -8.22
C HIS A 70 7.42 10.92 -6.83
N GLU A 71 8.66 11.40 -6.77
CA GLU A 71 9.31 11.73 -5.48
C GLU A 71 8.49 12.77 -4.69
N GLU A 72 7.73 13.62 -5.37
CA GLU A 72 6.83 14.62 -4.77
C GLU A 72 5.64 14.02 -4.00
N LEU A 73 5.32 12.73 -4.22
CA LEU A 73 4.28 12.02 -3.47
C LEU A 73 4.80 11.41 -2.17
N LEU A 74 6.11 11.42 -1.95
CA LEU A 74 6.74 10.90 -0.75
C LEU A 74 6.99 12.03 0.25
N ASP A 75 6.92 11.68 1.52
CA ASP A 75 7.35 12.59 2.58
C ASP A 75 8.89 12.72 2.66
N ASP A 76 9.37 13.62 3.52
CA ASP A 76 10.81 13.88 3.71
C ASP A 76 11.59 12.61 4.12
N GLU A 77 10.93 11.67 4.80
CA GLU A 77 11.49 10.38 5.23
C GLU A 77 11.38 9.29 4.14
N LYS A 78 10.85 9.64 2.97
CA LYS A 78 10.58 8.75 1.83
C LYS A 78 9.86 7.47 2.25
N ARG A 79 8.85 7.58 3.13
CA ARG A 79 8.10 6.42 3.65
C ARG A 79 7.10 5.90 2.61
N TRP A 80 7.25 4.63 2.28
CA TRP A 80 6.31 3.88 1.43
C TRP A 80 6.29 2.41 1.84
N ALA A 81 5.26 1.69 1.42
CA ALA A 81 5.17 0.25 1.62
C ALA A 81 4.57 -0.47 0.42
N ALA A 82 5.06 -1.66 0.12
CA ALA A 82 4.46 -2.58 -0.84
C ALA A 82 3.81 -3.78 -0.16
N VAL A 83 2.59 -4.10 -0.58
CA VAL A 83 1.77 -5.16 -0.01
C VAL A 83 1.38 -6.14 -1.13
N ASP A 84 1.89 -7.37 -1.06
CA ASP A 84 1.75 -8.37 -2.13
C ASP A 84 1.66 -9.80 -1.57
N ASP A 85 1.03 -10.72 -2.30
CA ASP A 85 1.01 -12.15 -1.97
C ASP A 85 2.24 -12.89 -2.54
N VAL A 86 2.89 -12.32 -3.55
CA VAL A 86 4.17 -12.77 -4.11
C VAL A 86 5.34 -12.18 -3.32
N ASN A 87 6.39 -12.96 -3.09
CA ASN A 87 7.60 -12.43 -2.43
C ASN A 87 8.39 -11.53 -3.40
N ILE A 88 8.05 -10.25 -3.46
CA ILE A 88 8.71 -9.30 -4.37
C ILE A 88 10.02 -8.76 -3.79
N GLU A 89 10.29 -8.97 -2.50
CA GLU A 89 11.58 -8.67 -1.89
C GLU A 89 12.73 -9.46 -2.53
N GLU A 90 12.46 -10.68 -3.01
CA GLU A 90 13.46 -11.47 -3.77
C GLU A 90 13.85 -10.85 -5.11
N GLN A 91 13.04 -9.94 -5.66
CA GLN A 91 13.33 -9.27 -6.94
C GLN A 91 14.30 -8.10 -6.78
N ASP A 92 14.19 -7.38 -5.65
CA ASP A 92 15.09 -6.28 -5.30
C ASP A 92 15.15 -6.12 -3.77
N PRO A 93 16.03 -6.88 -3.09
CA PRO A 93 16.15 -6.81 -1.64
C PRO A 93 16.61 -5.44 -1.14
N ALA A 94 17.37 -4.70 -1.94
CA ALA A 94 17.87 -3.39 -1.55
C ALA A 94 16.74 -2.36 -1.49
N LEU A 95 15.83 -2.39 -2.46
CA LEU A 95 14.66 -1.52 -2.50
C LEU A 95 13.58 -1.94 -1.48
N MET A 96 13.33 -3.25 -1.35
CA MET A 96 12.16 -3.76 -0.63
C MET A 96 12.37 -3.93 0.88
N LYS A 97 13.62 -4.04 1.33
CA LYS A 97 13.94 -4.27 2.74
C LYS A 97 13.37 -3.15 3.62
N GLY A 98 12.48 -3.51 4.54
CA GLY A 98 11.81 -2.56 5.44
C GLY A 98 10.57 -1.90 4.84
N HIS A 99 10.30 -2.10 3.55
CA HIS A 99 9.15 -1.53 2.83
C HIS A 99 8.15 -2.61 2.37
N PHE A 100 8.50 -3.90 2.42
CA PHE A 100 7.64 -4.98 1.95
C PHE A 100 6.87 -5.70 3.06
N VAL A 101 5.56 -5.88 2.86
CA VAL A 101 4.69 -6.71 3.69
C VAL A 101 4.04 -7.80 2.84
N LYS A 102 4.51 -9.04 3.03
CA LYS A 102 3.91 -10.20 2.38
C LYS A 102 2.57 -10.57 3.01
N THR A 103 1.54 -10.61 2.19
CA THR A 103 0.19 -11.09 2.55
C THR A 103 0.06 -12.59 2.36
N ASP A 104 -0.99 -13.16 2.96
CA ASP A 104 -1.35 -14.54 2.72
C ASP A 104 -2.20 -14.64 1.43
N PRO A 105 -1.88 -15.53 0.47
CA PRO A 105 -2.60 -15.62 -0.80
C PRO A 105 -4.06 -16.12 -0.66
N LEU A 106 -4.41 -16.75 0.46
CA LEU A 106 -5.75 -17.25 0.78
C LEU A 106 -6.52 -16.31 1.71
N ARG A 107 -5.84 -15.73 2.70
CA ARG A 107 -6.45 -14.88 3.73
C ARG A 107 -6.34 -13.38 3.45
N GLY A 108 -5.46 -13.00 2.51
CA GLY A 108 -5.15 -11.60 2.19
C GLY A 108 -4.35 -10.91 3.30
N LEU A 109 -4.62 -9.61 3.49
CA LEU A 109 -4.03 -8.82 4.56
C LEU A 109 -4.68 -9.18 5.90
N THR A 110 -4.03 -10.06 6.68
CA THR A 110 -4.45 -10.42 8.04
C THR A 110 -4.19 -9.26 9.02
N GLU A 111 -4.70 -9.39 10.25
CA GLU A 111 -4.50 -8.40 11.31
C GLU A 111 -3.01 -8.17 11.59
N GLU A 112 -2.25 -9.26 11.71
CA GLU A 112 -0.82 -9.23 12.02
C GLU A 112 -0.03 -8.55 10.91
N ARG A 113 -0.42 -8.80 9.64
CA ARG A 113 0.20 -8.16 8.48
C ARG A 113 -0.21 -6.70 8.35
N ALA A 114 -1.44 -6.34 8.71
CA ALA A 114 -1.89 -4.96 8.76
C ALA A 114 -1.10 -4.15 9.82
N GLN A 115 -0.82 -4.75 10.98
CA GLN A 115 0.01 -4.12 12.00
C GLN A 115 1.45 -3.95 11.52
N ALA A 116 2.02 -4.96 10.86
CA ALA A 116 3.35 -4.85 10.24
C ALA A 116 3.41 -3.70 9.21
N LEU A 117 2.34 -3.54 8.42
CA LEU A 117 2.20 -2.46 7.45
C LEU A 117 2.14 -1.08 8.12
N VAL A 118 1.36 -0.92 9.19
CA VAL A 118 1.32 0.31 9.98
C VAL A 118 2.72 0.66 10.52
N SER A 119 3.48 -0.33 10.99
CA SER A 119 4.83 -0.12 11.52
C SER A 119 5.84 0.39 10.49
N VAL A 120 5.59 0.23 9.18
CA VAL A 120 6.43 0.83 8.13
C VAL A 120 6.30 2.36 8.14
N PHE A 121 5.12 2.89 8.51
CA PHE A 121 4.84 4.32 8.53
C PHE A 121 5.05 4.98 9.90
N ALA A 122 5.14 4.17 10.97
CA ALA A 122 5.38 4.67 12.32
C ALA A 122 6.71 5.45 12.40
N MET A 123 6.67 6.65 12.99
CA MET A 123 7.88 7.43 13.22
C MET A 123 8.87 6.65 14.10
N LYS A 124 10.18 6.83 13.86
CA LYS A 124 11.22 6.53 14.86
C LYS A 124 11.15 7.58 15.98
N GLY A 125 10.07 7.56 16.75
CA GLY A 125 9.89 8.32 17.97
C GLY A 125 9.30 7.38 19.01
N LYS A 126 9.86 7.36 20.22
CA LYS A 126 9.35 6.56 21.34
C LYS A 126 7.84 6.78 21.45
N PHE A 127 7.04 5.75 21.19
CA PHE A 127 5.69 5.71 21.70
C PHE A 127 5.81 5.81 23.22
N LEU A 128 5.40 6.93 23.81
CA LEU A 128 5.20 7.01 25.25
C LEU A 128 4.02 6.09 25.58
N ASN A 129 4.21 5.25 26.59
CA ASN A 129 3.34 4.12 26.93
C ASN A 129 1.96 4.51 27.51
N ASP A 130 1.52 5.76 27.40
CA ASP A 130 0.31 6.24 28.07
C ASP A 130 -0.87 6.54 27.14
N GLY A 131 -0.71 6.37 25.82
CA GLY A 131 -1.85 6.32 24.90
C GLY A 131 -2.62 7.63 24.75
N THR A 132 -2.04 8.76 25.14
CA THR A 132 -2.63 10.08 24.93
C THR A 132 -1.60 11.00 24.32
N GLU A 133 -1.71 11.22 23.02
CA GLU A 133 -1.77 12.54 22.38
C GLU A 133 -2.11 12.32 20.90
N THR A 134 -3.19 12.95 20.44
CA THR A 134 -3.76 12.81 19.10
C THR A 134 -2.87 13.47 18.05
N LEU A 135 -2.88 12.88 16.84
CA LEU A 135 -2.15 13.31 15.64
C LEU A 135 -2.30 14.82 15.31
N GLU A 136 -3.34 15.48 15.82
CA GLU A 136 -3.60 16.93 15.70
C GLU A 136 -2.62 17.82 16.49
N GLN A 137 -2.06 17.37 17.62
CA GLN A 137 -1.18 18.20 18.45
C GLN A 137 0.26 18.30 17.92
N MET A 138 0.66 17.40 17.01
CA MET A 138 2.03 17.34 16.49
C MET A 138 2.29 18.26 15.30
N GLY A 139 1.31 19.05 14.86
CA GLY A 139 1.49 20.04 13.78
C GLY A 139 1.97 19.43 12.45
N LEU A 140 1.77 18.12 12.26
CA LEU A 140 2.18 17.41 11.06
C LEU A 140 1.18 17.71 9.95
N GLN A 141 1.63 18.47 8.95
CA GLN A 141 0.89 18.75 7.74
C GLN A 141 0.64 17.45 6.97
N ASP A 142 -0.56 17.33 6.39
CA ASP A 142 -0.95 16.30 5.43
C ASP A 142 0.16 16.14 4.36
N GLY A 143 0.89 15.03 4.42
CA GLY A 143 1.99 14.70 3.52
C GLY A 143 1.95 13.21 3.15
N GLY A 144 1.96 12.95 1.84
CA GLY A 144 1.61 11.68 1.21
C GLY A 144 2.35 10.47 1.76
N GLN A 145 1.59 9.53 2.31
CA GLN A 145 2.09 8.19 2.61
C GLN A 145 1.60 7.25 1.52
N VAL A 146 2.48 6.54 0.82
CA VAL A 146 2.07 5.69 -0.31
C VAL A 146 2.08 4.21 0.11
N ILE A 147 0.91 3.57 0.09
CA ILE A 147 0.76 2.12 0.14
C ILE A 147 0.53 1.61 -1.29
N ALA A 148 1.50 0.86 -1.83
CA ALA A 148 1.27 0.05 -3.00
C ALA A 148 0.45 -1.20 -2.62
N VAL A 149 -0.87 -1.15 -2.84
CA VAL A 149 -1.81 -2.23 -2.48
C VAL A 149 -2.04 -3.16 -3.65
N ILE A 150 -1.91 -4.48 -3.40
CA ILE A 150 -2.32 -5.52 -4.33
C ILE A 150 -3.32 -6.51 -3.70
N LYS A 151 -4.49 -6.55 -4.34
CA LYS A 151 -5.43 -7.67 -4.56
C LYS A 151 -6.27 -8.24 -3.39
N PRO A 152 -7.60 -8.25 -3.53
CA PRO A 152 -8.47 -9.38 -3.12
C PRO A 152 -8.57 -10.44 -4.25
N ARG A 153 -8.32 -11.73 -3.98
CA ARG A 153 -8.83 -12.86 -4.81
C ARG A 153 -10.29 -13.11 -4.39
N SER A 154 -11.28 -13.44 -5.21
CA SER A 154 -11.46 -13.80 -6.63
C SER A 154 -12.88 -13.34 -7.01
N ALA A 155 -13.17 -13.04 -8.28
CA ALA A 155 -14.57 -13.08 -8.74
C ALA A 155 -15.12 -14.51 -8.55
N PRO A 156 -16.41 -14.69 -8.20
CA PRO A 156 -17.01 -16.02 -8.20
C PRO A 156 -16.94 -16.62 -9.62
N PRO A 157 -16.93 -17.96 -9.76
CA PRO A 157 -17.13 -18.57 -11.07
C PRO A 157 -18.46 -18.08 -11.65
N ARG A 158 -18.48 -18.01 -13.00
CA ARG A 158 -19.51 -17.39 -13.85
C ARG A 158 -20.94 -17.55 -13.38
#